data_AF-A0A368PSB2-F1
#
_entry.id   AF-A0A368PSB2-F1
#
_cell.length_a   1.000
_cell.length_b   1.000
_cell.length_c   1.000
_cell.angle_alpha   90.00
_cell.angle_beta   90.00
_cell.angle_gamma   90.00
#
_symmetry.space_group_name_H-M   'P 1'
#
loop_
_entity.id
_entity.type
_entity.pdbx_description
1 polymer ?
#
loop_
_entity_poly.entity_id
_entity_poly.type
_entity_poly.pdbx_seq_one_letter_code
_entity_poly.pdbx_strand_id
1 'polypeptide(L)'
;AVANVLAQTLLNIAFRRGLMDNKRNKWLRLCQRLMRVNLSVHPDQFVWKLTTTGKFTVKSLYLQLMNDNTTYLHKYLWKFKVPLKVKIFMWFLKI
;
A
#
# COMPACT_ATOMS: atom_id res chain seq x y z
N ALA A 1 -8.44 -11.80 -3.58
CA ALA A 1 -6.97 -11.87 -3.61
C ALA A 1 -6.42 -10.73 -4.48
N VAL A 2 -5.21 -10.24 -4.20
CA VAL A 2 -4.55 -9.15 -4.95
C VAL A 2 -4.40 -9.53 -6.43
N ALA A 3 -4.08 -10.80 -6.70
CA ALA A 3 -4.00 -11.33 -8.06
C ALA A 3 -5.28 -11.12 -8.88
N ASN A 4 -6.44 -11.44 -8.31
CA ASN A 4 -7.72 -11.26 -9.00
C ASN A 4 -8.02 -9.79 -9.29
N VAL A 5 -7.62 -8.88 -8.41
CA VAL A 5 -7.83 -7.43 -8.59
C VAL A 5 -6.91 -6.87 -9.68
N LEU A 6 -5.66 -7.33 -9.77
CA LEU A 6 -4.76 -6.92 -10.86
C LEU A 6 -5.16 -7.54 -12.21
N ALA A 7 -5.72 -8.76 -12.20
CA ALA A 7 -6.22 -9.44 -13.38
C ALA A 7 -7.50 -8.78 -13.93
N GLN A 8 -8.37 -8.28 -13.06
CA GLN A 8 -9.52 -7.46 -13.43
C GLN A 8 -9.02 -6.06 -13.81
N THR A 9 -8.55 -5.92 -15.05
CA THR A 9 -8.11 -4.69 -15.73
C THR A 9 -8.02 -3.46 -14.83
N LEU A 10 -6.81 -2.99 -14.55
CA LEU A 10 -6.51 -1.69 -13.89
C LEU A 10 -7.26 -0.49 -14.50
N LEU A 11 -7.79 -0.67 -15.71
CA LEU A 11 -8.61 0.27 -16.46
C LEU A 11 -10.05 0.41 -15.95
N ASN A 12 -10.54 -0.49 -15.09
CA ASN A 12 -11.90 -0.40 -14.53
C ASN A 12 -12.01 0.61 -13.36
N ILE A 13 -10.97 1.42 -13.14
CA ILE A 13 -10.99 2.50 -12.14
C ILE A 13 -11.46 3.77 -12.83
N ALA A 14 -12.71 4.14 -12.59
CA ALA A 14 -13.29 5.40 -13.03
C ALA A 14 -13.03 6.50 -11.99
N PHE A 15 -12.49 7.63 -12.42
CA PHE A 15 -12.33 8.79 -11.56
C PHE A 15 -13.54 9.71 -11.70
N ARG A 16 -14.16 10.09 -10.57
CA ARG A 16 -15.25 11.08 -10.55
C ARG A 16 -14.83 12.43 -11.13
N ARG A 17 -13.55 12.78 -11.05
CA ARG A 17 -12.96 13.98 -11.66
C ARG A 17 -11.82 13.57 -12.58
N GLY A 18 -11.75 14.17 -13.77
CA GLY A 18 -10.66 13.93 -14.71
C GLY A 18 -9.29 14.19 -14.07
N LEU A 19 -8.35 13.27 -14.29
CA LEU A 19 -6.95 13.48 -13.95
C LEU A 19 -6.30 14.33 -15.05
N MET A 20 -6.00 15.58 -14.76
CA MET A 20 -5.29 16.47 -15.69
C MET A 20 -3.78 16.46 -15.42
N ASP A 21 -2.99 16.72 -16.47
CA ASP A 21 -1.54 16.96 -16.44
C ASP A 21 -0.72 15.90 -15.67
N ASN A 22 0.06 16.36 -14.69
CA ASN A 22 0.94 15.56 -13.86
C ASN A 22 0.21 14.43 -13.11
N LYS A 23 -1.09 14.58 -12.82
CA LYS A 23 -1.86 13.51 -12.15
C LYS A 23 -2.13 12.35 -13.11
N ARG A 24 -2.41 12.64 -14.39
CA ARG A 24 -2.57 11.61 -15.44
C ARG A 24 -1.27 10.88 -15.68
N ASN A 25 -0.15 11.60 -15.75
CA ASN A 25 1.18 11.00 -15.93
C ASN A 25 1.56 10.09 -14.76
N LYS A 26 1.29 10.51 -13.51
CA LYS A 26 1.49 9.66 -12.33
C LYS A 26 0.63 8.39 -12.37
N TRP A 27 -0.63 8.52 -12.79
CA TRP A 27 -1.54 7.39 -12.97
C TRP A 27 -1.02 6.40 -14.02
N LEU A 28 -0.65 6.88 -15.21
CA LEU A 28 -0.12 6.02 -16.27
C LEU A 28 1.17 5.32 -15.86
N ARG A 29 2.09 6.02 -15.18
CA ARG A 29 3.31 5.41 -14.61
C ARG A 29 2.98 4.33 -13.58
N LEU A 30 1.95 4.53 -12.76
CA LEU A 30 1.49 3.51 -11.82
C LEU A 30 0.93 2.29 -12.56
N CYS A 31 0.05 2.47 -13.55
CA CYS A 31 -0.47 1.38 -14.37
C CYS A 31 0.66 0.58 -15.03
N GLN A 32 1.64 1.26 -15.63
CA GLN A 32 2.81 0.62 -16.23
C GLN A 32 3.62 -0.21 -15.23
N ARG A 33 3.82 0.30 -14.01
CA ARG A 33 4.52 -0.45 -12.95
C ARG A 33 3.73 -1.68 -12.52
N LEU A 34 2.41 -1.56 -12.38
CA LEU A 34 1.54 -2.66 -11.98
C LEU A 34 1.47 -3.76 -13.05
N MET A 35 1.45 -3.40 -14.33
CA MET A 35 1.50 -4.37 -15.44
C MET A 35 2.78 -5.22 -15.46
N ARG A 36 3.87 -4.72 -14.87
CA ARG A 36 5.15 -5.45 -14.76
C ARG A 36 5.22 -6.36 -13.54
N VAL A 37 4.26 -6.29 -12.62
CA VAL A 37 4.24 -7.13 -11.42
C VAL A 37 3.75 -8.52 -11.81
N ASN A 38 4.62 -9.52 -11.70
CA ASN A 38 4.24 -10.92 -11.82
C ASN A 38 3.86 -11.46 -10.43
N LEU A 39 2.62 -11.91 -10.27
CA LEU A 39 2.13 -12.46 -9.00
C LEU A 39 2.16 -13.99 -9.04
N SER A 40 2.51 -14.59 -7.90
CA SER A 40 2.43 -16.04 -7.73
C SER A 40 0.99 -16.51 -7.57
N VAL A 41 0.72 -17.77 -7.89
CA VAL A 41 -0.58 -18.44 -7.66
C VAL A 41 -0.85 -18.70 -6.18
N HIS A 42 0.16 -18.55 -5.31
CA HIS A 42 0.02 -18.73 -3.87
C HIS A 42 -0.98 -17.74 -3.25
N PRO A 43 -1.67 -18.14 -2.17
CA PRO A 43 -2.58 -17.26 -1.46
C PRO A 43 -1.85 -16.01 -0.94
N ASP A 44 -2.56 -14.89 -0.87
CA ASP A 44 -2.02 -13.65 -0.31
C ASP A 44 -1.61 -13.88 1.15
N GLN A 45 -0.36 -13.57 1.47
CA GLN A 45 0.17 -13.65 2.82
C GLN A 45 0.60 -12.28 3.33
N PHE A 46 0.20 -11.96 4.55
CA PHE A 46 0.70 -10.79 5.25
C PHE A 46 2.06 -11.13 5.89
N VAL A 47 3.13 -10.53 5.37
CA VAL A 47 4.50 -10.75 5.84
C VAL A 47 4.99 -9.51 6.58
N TRP A 48 5.32 -9.68 7.85
CA TRP A 48 5.86 -8.62 8.70
C TRP A 48 7.38 -8.50 8.52
N LYS A 49 7.84 -7.41 7.89
CA LYS A 49 9.24 -7.26 7.50
C LYS A 49 10.21 -6.94 8.64
N LEU A 50 9.71 -6.56 9.82
CA LEU A 50 10.58 -6.27 10.98
C LEU A 50 11.06 -7.52 11.71
N THR A 51 10.48 -8.69 11.43
CA THR A 51 10.90 -9.93 12.04
C THR A 51 11.35 -10.92 10.97
N THR A 52 12.40 -11.67 11.26
CA THR A 52 12.90 -12.74 10.39
C THR A 52 11.87 -13.85 10.18
N THR A 53 10.95 -14.01 11.13
CA THR A 53 9.85 -14.99 11.07
C THR A 53 8.67 -14.52 10.23
N GLY A 54 8.65 -13.26 9.78
CA GLY A 54 7.52 -12.69 9.05
C GLY A 54 6.26 -12.48 9.89
N LYS A 55 6.32 -12.71 11.21
CA LYS A 55 5.17 -12.61 12.12
C LYS A 55 5.12 -11.24 12.80
N PHE A 56 3.92 -10.68 12.85
CA PHE A 56 3.65 -9.45 13.58
C PHE A 56 3.89 -9.65 15.07
N THR A 57 4.62 -8.70 15.70
CA THR A 57 4.69 -8.59 17.16
C THR A 57 4.62 -7.14 17.58
N VAL A 58 3.88 -6.87 18.66
CA VAL A 58 3.77 -5.53 19.26
C VAL A 58 5.16 -4.97 19.58
N LYS A 59 6.07 -5.80 20.13
CA LYS A 59 7.44 -5.39 20.45
C LYS A 59 8.20 -4.84 19.23
N SER A 60 8.20 -5.58 18.12
CA SER A 60 8.90 -5.15 16.90
C SER A 60 8.32 -3.85 16.32
N LEU A 61 6.99 -3.70 16.36
CA LEU A 61 6.31 -2.47 15.95
C LEU A 61 6.77 -1.27 16.78
N TYR A 62 6.74 -1.38 18.11
CA TYR A 62 7.14 -0.28 18.99
C TYR A 62 8.62 0.07 18.85
N LEU A 63 9.51 -0.92 18.71
CA LEU A 63 10.92 -0.69 18.45
C LEU A 63 11.15 0.11 17.15
N GLN A 64 10.45 -0.26 16.08
CA GLN A 64 10.52 0.50 14.84
C GLN A 64 9.99 1.92 15.03
N LEU A 65 8.85 2.10 15.68
CA LEU A 65 8.29 3.44 15.92
C LEU A 65 9.20 4.36 16.73
N MET A 66 9.98 3.79 17.67
CA MET A 66 10.94 4.56 18.45
C MET A 66 12.20 4.92 17.65
N ASN A 67 12.64 4.04 16.75
CA ASN A 67 13.85 4.24 15.96
C ASN A 67 13.62 5.02 14.66
N ASP A 68 12.38 5.01 14.15
CA ASP A 68 12.06 5.53 12.84
C ASP A 68 11.64 7.00 12.94
N ASN A 69 12.56 7.91 12.60
CA ASN A 69 12.31 9.36 12.50
C ASN A 69 11.34 9.71 11.34
N THR A 70 10.79 8.73 10.60
CA THR A 70 9.98 8.97 9.41
C THR A 70 8.51 9.32 9.73
N THR A 71 8.31 10.34 10.56
CA THR A 71 7.00 10.91 10.95
C THR A 71 6.20 11.46 9.78
N TYR A 72 6.84 11.73 8.64
CA TYR A 72 6.25 12.50 7.54
C TYR A 72 5.01 11.81 6.95
N LEU A 73 5.11 10.54 6.52
CA LEU A 73 4.00 9.84 5.86
C LEU A 73 2.85 9.48 6.80
N HIS A 74 3.13 9.18 8.07
CA HIS A 74 2.10 8.86 9.06
C HIS A 74 1.14 10.03 9.28
N LYS A 75 1.68 11.25 9.34
CA LYS A 75 0.87 12.48 9.50
C LYS A 75 -0.12 12.67 8.35
N TYR A 76 0.29 12.39 7.11
CA TYR A 76 -0.62 12.50 5.95
C TYR A 76 -1.66 11.38 5.94
N LEU A 77 -1.26 10.16 6.31
CA LEU A 77 -2.14 9.00 6.42
C LEU A 77 -3.36 9.26 7.31
N TRP A 78 -3.14 9.91 8.45
CA TRP A 78 -4.24 10.28 9.35
C TRP A 78 -5.14 11.39 8.79
N LYS A 79 -4.60 12.28 7.95
CA LYS A 79 -5.35 13.35 7.27
C LYS A 79 -6.19 12.87 6.08
N PHE A 80 -5.93 11.68 5.54
CA PHE A 80 -6.73 11.14 4.43
C PHE A 80 -8.18 10.85 4.87
N LYS A 81 -9.14 11.18 4.01
CA LYS A 81 -10.55 10.81 4.17
C LYS A 81 -10.79 9.37 3.70
N VAL A 82 -10.22 8.40 4.41
CA VAL A 82 -10.43 6.97 4.17
C VAL A 82 -10.89 6.29 5.48
N PRO A 83 -11.62 5.16 5.41
CA PRO A 83 -12.04 4.43 6.60
C PRO A 83 -10.86 4.05 7.50
N LEU A 84 -11.09 4.03 8.81
CA LEU A 84 -10.05 3.76 9.81
C LEU A 84 -9.33 2.42 9.57
N LYS A 85 -10.08 1.38 9.20
CA LYS A 85 -9.52 0.06 8.87
C LYS A 85 -8.46 0.13 7.76
N VAL A 86 -8.66 0.99 6.76
CA VAL A 86 -7.72 1.21 5.66
C VAL A 86 -6.48 1.99 6.14
N LYS A 87 -6.66 2.98 7.02
CA LYS A 87 -5.53 3.72 7.62
C LYS A 87 -4.62 2.80 8.42
N ILE A 88 -5.21 1.95 9.25
CA ILE A 88 -4.49 0.96 10.05
C ILE A 88 -3.74 0.00 9.13
N PHE A 89 -4.36 -0.49 8.06
CA PHE A 89 -3.68 -1.35 7.09
C PHE A 89 -2.50 -0.66 6.40
N MET A 90 -2.70 0.57 5.91
CA MET A 90 -1.63 1.35 5.26
C MET A 90 -0.48 1.69 6.21
N TRP A 91 -0.75 1.80 7.50
CA TRP A 91 0.29 2.00 8.50
C TRP A 91 1.29 0.83 8.52
N PHE A 92 0.80 -0.39 8.35
CA PHE A 92 1.63 -1.60 8.30
C PHE A 92 2.42 -1.76 7.00
N LEU A 93 1.97 -1.21 5.86
CA LEU A 93 2.64 -1.38 4.56
C LEU A 93 3.96 -0.62 4.41
N LYS A 94 4.21 0.37 5.27
CA LYS A 94 5.43 1.19 5.26
C LYS A 94 6.55 0.61 6.14
N ILE A 95 6.17 -0.31 7.02
CA ILE A 95 7.06 -1.03 7.95
C ILE A 95 7.67 -2.23 7.22
#